data_AF-A0A1E3X862-F1
#
_entry.id   AF-A0A1E3X862-F1
#
_cell.length_a   1.000
_cell.length_b   1.000
_cell.length_c   1.000
_cell.angle_alpha   90.00
_cell.angle_beta   90.00
_cell.angle_gamma   90.00
#
_symmetry.space_group_name_H-M   'P 1'
#
loop_
_entity.id
_entity.type
_entity.pdbx_description
1 polymer ?
#
loop_
_entity_poly.entity_id
_entity_poly.type
_entity_poly.pdbx_seq_one_letter_code
_entity_poly.pdbx_strand_id
1 'polypeptide(L)'
;MKIVERHVIIFSIAMFVTAIGLFIYLPFIGTKRQFIVAIDIEELCRVDVDENDWEYVVLHHSATDEGNASNFDRYHREKRKWLHGLAYHFVIGNGKGSGNGEIEVGERWKKQLHGAHTADMDFNRISIGICLVGNFEEDNEPTHNQIESLQSLINYLSKRYNIPKSSIIKHNQVTQKGTACPGKKFSL
;
A
#
# COMPACT_ATOMS: atom_id res chain seq x y z
N MET A 1 -50.18 -47.33 16.08
CA MET A 1 -50.20 -45.90 15.70
C MET A 1 -49.19 -45.04 16.45
N LYS A 2 -49.09 -45.10 17.79
CA LYS A 2 -48.25 -44.17 18.59
C LYS A 2 -46.73 -44.19 18.34
N ILE A 3 -46.14 -45.33 17.95
CA ILE A 3 -44.69 -45.44 17.72
C ILE A 3 -44.28 -44.80 16.39
N VAL A 4 -45.06 -45.06 15.33
CA VAL A 4 -44.81 -44.51 13.98
C VAL A 4 -44.97 -42.98 14.01
N GLU A 5 -46.01 -42.47 14.66
CA GLU A 5 -46.21 -41.02 14.87
C GLU A 5 -45.03 -40.36 15.60
N ARG A 6 -44.51 -41.00 16.67
CA ARG A 6 -43.34 -40.49 17.39
C ARG A 6 -42.10 -40.44 16.52
N HIS A 7 -41.88 -41.44 15.67
CA HIS A 7 -40.72 -41.46 14.77
C HIS A 7 -40.87 -40.38 13.70
N VAL A 8 -42.05 -40.23 13.12
CA VAL A 8 -42.34 -39.17 12.12
C VAL A 8 -42.11 -37.78 12.72
N ILE A 9 -42.52 -37.53 13.97
CA ILE A 9 -42.27 -36.25 14.66
C ILE A 9 -40.77 -36.02 14.86
N ILE A 10 -40.03 -37.01 15.35
CA ILE A 10 -38.57 -36.88 15.57
C ILE A 10 -37.83 -36.61 14.25
N PHE A 11 -38.15 -37.34 13.19
CA PHE A 11 -37.55 -37.12 11.87
C PHE A 11 -37.89 -35.74 11.31
N SER A 12 -39.12 -35.27 11.50
CA SER A 12 -39.56 -33.94 11.05
C SER A 12 -38.83 -32.83 11.80
N ILE A 13 -38.66 -32.96 13.11
CA ILE A 13 -37.89 -32.01 13.94
C ILE A 13 -36.42 -32.00 13.50
N ALA A 14 -35.81 -33.19 13.30
CA ALA A 14 -34.42 -33.28 12.87
C ALA A 14 -34.20 -32.62 11.50
N MET A 15 -35.09 -32.83 10.53
CA MET A 15 -35.04 -32.16 9.23
C MET A 15 -35.21 -30.65 9.33
N PHE A 16 -36.07 -30.17 10.24
CA PHE A 16 -36.27 -28.74 10.43
C PHE A 16 -35.02 -28.08 11.04
N VAL A 17 -34.37 -28.74 12.01
CA VAL A 17 -33.14 -28.26 12.63
C VAL A 17 -31.99 -28.22 11.62
N THR A 18 -31.83 -29.23 10.77
CA THR A 18 -30.78 -29.23 9.74
C THR A 18 -31.04 -28.18 8.66
N ALA A 19 -32.29 -28.00 8.24
CA ALA A 19 -32.66 -26.98 7.25
C ALA A 19 -32.43 -25.55 7.79
N ILE A 20 -32.79 -25.28 9.06
CA ILE A 20 -32.50 -23.99 9.71
C ILE A 20 -30.99 -23.79 9.84
N GLY A 21 -30.25 -24.82 10.25
CA GLY A 21 -28.78 -24.77 10.35
C GLY A 21 -28.12 -24.42 9.01
N LEU A 22 -28.55 -25.05 7.92
CA LEU A 22 -28.10 -24.70 6.58
C LEU A 22 -28.51 -23.28 6.18
N PHE A 23 -29.75 -22.86 6.45
CA PHE A 23 -30.23 -21.52 6.08
C PHE A 23 -29.49 -20.39 6.82
N ILE A 24 -29.06 -20.64 8.08
CA ILE A 24 -28.21 -19.72 8.85
C ILE A 24 -26.77 -19.74 8.33
N TYR A 25 -26.26 -20.89 7.90
CA TYR A 25 -24.86 -21.04 7.51
C TYR A 25 -24.58 -20.63 6.05
N LEU A 26 -25.53 -20.84 5.13
CA LEU A 26 -25.43 -20.46 3.70
C LEU A 26 -25.07 -18.98 3.45
N PRO A 27 -25.63 -17.98 4.16
CA PRO A 27 -25.19 -16.60 3.99
C PRO A 27 -23.75 -16.34 4.45
N PHE A 28 -23.17 -17.20 5.30
CA PHE A 28 -21.78 -17.09 5.75
C PHE A 28 -20.76 -17.80 4.84
N ILE A 29 -21.21 -18.70 3.95
CA ILE A 29 -20.34 -19.40 2.98
C ILE A 29 -19.85 -18.45 1.86
N GLY A 30 -20.54 -17.33 1.62
CA GLY A 30 -20.23 -16.37 0.56
C GLY A 30 -19.69 -15.02 1.02
N THR A 31 -19.89 -14.62 2.28
CA THR A 31 -19.24 -13.42 2.82
C THR A 31 -17.80 -13.77 3.14
N LYS A 32 -16.90 -13.61 2.16
CA LYS A 32 -15.55 -13.18 2.48
C LYS A 32 -15.73 -11.93 3.33
N ARG A 33 -15.59 -12.08 4.65
CA ARG A 33 -15.41 -10.95 5.54
C ARG A 33 -14.18 -10.26 4.98
N GLN A 34 -14.39 -9.20 4.22
CA GLN A 34 -13.31 -8.37 3.74
C GLN A 34 -12.78 -7.76 5.02
N PHE A 35 -11.81 -8.46 5.62
CA PHE A 35 -10.90 -7.88 6.59
C PHE A 35 -10.02 -6.93 5.78
N ILE A 36 -10.65 -5.88 5.26
CA ILE A 36 -9.98 -4.60 5.15
C ILE A 36 -9.78 -4.26 6.61
N VAL A 37 -8.62 -4.61 7.16
CA VAL A 37 -8.07 -3.75 8.21
C VAL A 37 -8.05 -2.40 7.52
N ALA A 38 -9.04 -1.54 7.80
CA ALA A 38 -9.03 -0.19 7.32
C ALA A 38 -7.70 0.36 7.83
N ILE A 39 -6.75 0.56 6.93
CA ILE A 39 -5.46 1.11 7.28
C ILE A 39 -5.78 2.44 7.94
N ASP A 40 -5.49 2.55 9.23
CA ASP A 40 -5.57 3.83 9.92
C ASP A 40 -4.39 4.67 9.41
N ILE A 41 -4.61 5.29 8.26
CA ILE A 41 -3.58 6.02 7.55
C ILE A 41 -3.14 7.27 8.32
N GLU A 42 -4.01 7.78 9.17
CA GLU A 42 -3.72 8.88 10.06
C GLU A 42 -2.72 8.46 11.13
N GLU A 43 -2.97 7.35 11.83
CA GLU A 43 -2.01 6.81 12.81
C GLU A 43 -0.71 6.36 12.13
N LEU A 44 -0.79 5.73 10.96
CA LEU A 44 0.38 5.29 10.19
C LEU A 44 1.30 6.46 9.82
N CYS A 45 0.71 7.60 9.42
CA CYS A 45 1.46 8.78 9.00
C CYS A 45 1.76 9.75 10.15
N ARG A 46 1.31 9.47 11.38
CA ARG A 46 1.53 10.35 12.53
C ARG A 46 3.02 10.51 12.82
N VAL A 47 3.44 11.75 13.06
CA VAL A 47 4.80 12.10 13.51
C VAL A 47 4.74 12.94 14.78
N ASP A 48 5.83 12.93 15.54
CA ASP A 48 6.01 13.65 16.81
C ASP A 48 7.00 14.82 16.71
N VAL A 49 7.33 15.22 15.48
CA VAL A 49 8.24 16.31 15.13
C VAL A 49 7.51 17.35 14.28
N ASP A 50 8.11 18.54 14.14
CA ASP A 50 7.63 19.54 13.21
C ASP A 50 7.66 18.98 11.77
N GLU A 51 6.57 19.19 11.06
CA GLU A 51 6.40 18.72 9.69
C GLU A 51 7.00 19.69 8.68
N ASN A 52 7.51 19.16 7.57
CA ASN A 52 7.91 19.99 6.44
C ASN A 52 6.68 20.47 5.65
N ASP A 53 6.87 21.59 4.95
CA ASP A 53 5.93 22.09 3.96
C ASP A 53 6.09 21.31 2.64
N TRP A 54 5.49 20.11 2.58
CA TRP A 54 5.54 19.27 1.39
C TRP A 54 4.64 19.82 0.27
N GLU A 55 5.19 19.99 -0.94
CA GLU A 55 4.51 20.58 -2.09
C GLU A 55 4.21 19.57 -3.20
N TYR A 56 4.96 18.46 -3.25
CA TYR A 56 4.88 17.46 -4.31
C TYR A 56 4.88 16.03 -3.79
N VAL A 57 4.33 15.11 -4.59
CA VAL A 57 4.49 13.67 -4.44
C VAL A 57 5.14 13.11 -5.70
N VAL A 58 6.23 12.38 -5.55
CA VAL A 58 6.94 11.70 -6.65
C VAL A 58 6.74 10.19 -6.54
N LEU A 59 6.21 9.62 -7.61
CA LEU A 59 5.92 8.19 -7.73
C LEU A 59 7.07 7.44 -8.38
N HIS A 60 7.50 6.37 -7.72
CA HIS A 60 8.61 5.50 -8.11
C HIS A 60 8.20 4.04 -8.20
N HIS A 61 9.00 3.28 -8.94
CA HIS A 61 9.11 1.84 -8.79
C HIS A 61 10.46 1.48 -8.16
N SER A 62 10.59 0.27 -7.61
CA SER A 62 11.89 -0.19 -7.08
C SER A 62 12.85 -0.69 -8.16
N ALA A 63 12.34 -0.97 -9.37
CA ALA A 63 13.04 -1.68 -10.44
C ALA A 63 13.55 -3.08 -10.00
N THR A 64 12.84 -3.69 -9.05
CA THR A 64 13.13 -5.04 -8.53
C THR A 64 11.84 -5.87 -8.48
N ASP A 65 11.96 -7.19 -8.60
CA ASP A 65 10.79 -8.08 -8.51
C ASP A 65 10.25 -8.24 -7.08
N GLU A 66 11.12 -8.00 -6.10
CA GLU A 66 10.85 -8.12 -4.67
C GLU A 66 11.59 -7.05 -3.88
N GLY A 67 11.19 -6.83 -2.63
CA GLY A 67 11.80 -5.85 -1.75
C GLY A 67 10.86 -5.36 -0.67
N ASN A 68 11.41 -4.54 0.22
CA ASN A 68 10.71 -3.84 1.29
C ASN A 68 11.59 -2.66 1.76
N ALA A 69 11.06 -1.81 2.64
CA ALA A 69 11.77 -0.61 3.10
C ALA A 69 13.11 -0.95 3.76
N SER A 70 13.17 -2.01 4.57
CA SER A 70 14.39 -2.45 5.27
C SER A 70 15.49 -2.91 4.30
N ASN A 71 15.14 -3.69 3.28
CA ASN A 71 16.08 -4.14 2.25
C ASN A 71 16.64 -2.97 1.43
N PHE A 72 15.78 -2.03 1.05
CA PHE A 72 16.19 -0.84 0.31
C PHE A 72 17.03 0.11 1.18
N ASP A 73 16.69 0.28 2.46
CA ASP A 73 17.50 1.05 3.43
C ASP A 73 18.93 0.48 3.53
N ARG A 74 19.04 -0.84 3.76
CA ARG A 74 20.33 -1.54 3.81
C ARG A 74 21.15 -1.33 2.54
N TYR A 75 20.53 -1.51 1.36
CA TYR A 75 21.20 -1.27 0.09
C TYR A 75 21.71 0.19 -0.04
N HIS A 76 20.88 1.17 0.31
CA HIS A 76 21.27 2.59 0.23
C HIS A 76 22.40 2.95 1.20
N ARG A 77 22.40 2.41 2.42
CA ARG A 77 23.50 2.62 3.38
C ARG A 77 24.78 1.93 2.92
N GLU A 78 24.70 0.66 2.56
CA GLU A 78 25.90 -0.15 2.34
C GLU A 78 26.52 0.08 0.96
N LYS A 79 25.70 0.21 -0.08
CA LYS A 79 26.16 0.33 -1.48
C LYS A 79 26.22 1.77 -1.94
N ARG A 80 25.24 2.62 -1.60
CA ARG A 80 25.24 4.04 -1.98
C ARG A 80 25.91 4.96 -0.96
N LYS A 81 26.25 4.46 0.23
CA LYS A 81 26.87 5.22 1.33
C LYS A 81 26.04 6.41 1.78
N TRP A 82 24.71 6.30 1.69
CA TRP A 82 23.80 7.37 2.11
C TRP A 82 23.59 7.31 3.63
N LEU A 83 23.93 8.40 4.31
CA LEU A 83 23.84 8.51 5.78
C LEU A 83 22.43 8.22 6.32
N HIS A 84 21.40 8.67 5.59
CA HIS A 84 20.00 8.50 5.99
C HIS A 84 19.34 7.27 5.32
N GLY A 85 20.12 6.42 4.64
CA GLY A 85 19.64 5.16 4.08
C GLY A 85 18.52 5.33 3.05
N LEU A 86 17.36 4.70 3.29
CA LEU A 86 16.22 4.61 2.37
C LEU A 86 15.97 5.93 1.61
N ALA A 87 15.86 5.86 0.28
CA ALA A 87 15.66 7.04 -0.58
C ALA A 87 14.29 7.70 -0.38
N TYR A 88 13.28 6.87 -0.08
CA TYR A 88 11.86 7.19 -0.14
C TYR A 88 11.30 7.47 1.25
N HIS A 89 10.19 8.20 1.27
CA HIS A 89 9.40 8.43 2.47
C HIS A 89 8.49 7.23 2.76
N PHE A 90 7.95 6.62 1.71
CA PHE A 90 7.08 5.44 1.79
C PHE A 90 7.46 4.38 0.76
N VAL A 91 7.25 3.12 1.11
CA VAL A 91 7.37 1.97 0.21
C VAL A 91 6.05 1.18 0.25
N ILE A 92 5.55 0.73 -0.91
CA ILE A 92 4.32 -0.08 -0.99
C ILE A 92 4.66 -1.46 -1.54
N GLY A 93 4.48 -2.48 -0.70
CA GLY A 93 4.83 -3.88 -0.98
C GLY A 93 3.95 -4.52 -2.07
N ASN A 94 4.52 -5.47 -2.81
CA ASN A 94 3.81 -6.26 -3.82
C ASN A 94 3.49 -7.70 -3.38
N GLY A 95 3.74 -8.03 -2.10
CA GLY A 95 3.60 -9.39 -1.56
C GLY A 95 4.88 -10.22 -1.59
N LYS A 96 5.99 -9.70 -2.16
CA LYS A 96 7.31 -10.33 -2.16
C LYS A 96 8.31 -9.49 -1.36
N GLY A 97 8.40 -9.76 -0.06
CA GLY A 97 9.29 -9.06 0.88
C GLY A 97 8.53 -8.33 1.99
N SER A 98 7.44 -7.64 1.64
CA SER A 98 6.39 -7.12 2.53
C SER A 98 5.01 -7.47 1.97
N GLY A 99 3.94 -7.23 2.72
CA GLY A 99 2.57 -7.54 2.33
C GLY A 99 2.14 -6.84 1.03
N ASN A 100 1.22 -7.46 0.28
CA ASN A 100 0.71 -6.89 -0.96
C ASN A 100 -0.22 -5.71 -0.68
N GLY A 101 0.23 -4.50 -1.02
CA GLY A 101 -0.39 -3.23 -0.63
C GLY A 101 0.05 -2.70 0.74
N GLU A 102 0.98 -3.37 1.44
CA GLU A 102 1.47 -2.87 2.72
C GLU A 102 2.23 -1.56 2.53
N ILE A 103 1.82 -0.50 3.24
CA ILE A 103 2.51 0.79 3.26
C ILE A 103 3.54 0.77 4.38
N GLU A 104 4.82 0.75 4.02
CA GLU A 104 5.94 0.87 4.94
C GLU A 104 6.41 2.31 5.05
N VAL A 105 6.52 2.82 6.28
CA VAL A 105 6.89 4.20 6.59
C VAL A 105 8.39 4.31 6.86
N GLY A 106 9.10 5.07 6.03
CA GLY A 106 10.54 5.28 6.12
C GLY A 106 10.95 6.26 7.23
N GLU A 107 12.20 6.18 7.66
CA GLU A 107 12.77 7.11 8.65
C GLU A 107 12.73 8.57 8.19
N ARG A 108 12.80 8.82 6.87
CA ARG A 108 12.68 10.17 6.31
C ARG A 108 11.31 10.78 6.59
N TRP A 109 10.24 10.00 6.50
CA TRP A 109 8.91 10.47 6.88
C TRP A 109 8.84 10.74 8.38
N LYS A 110 9.24 9.76 9.20
CA LYS A 110 9.14 9.87 10.67
C LYS A 110 9.87 11.07 11.24
N LYS A 111 11.02 11.41 10.65
CA LYS A 111 11.88 12.53 11.06
C LYS A 111 11.73 13.77 10.19
N GLN A 112 10.78 13.75 9.25
CA GLN A 112 10.52 14.84 8.30
C GLN A 112 11.81 15.33 7.63
N LEU A 113 12.62 14.38 7.14
CA LEU A 113 13.85 14.66 6.39
C LEU A 113 13.54 14.72 4.90
N HIS A 114 14.24 15.59 4.16
CA HIS A 114 14.19 15.62 2.70
C HIS A 114 14.40 14.23 2.07
N GLY A 115 13.91 14.01 0.86
CA GLY A 115 14.13 12.79 0.08
C GLY A 115 15.58 12.58 -0.36
N ALA A 116 15.85 11.43 -0.98
CA ALA A 116 17.04 11.19 -1.80
C ALA A 116 16.69 10.39 -3.06
N HIS A 117 15.46 10.57 -3.55
CA HIS A 117 14.84 9.72 -4.57
C HIS A 117 14.89 10.32 -5.98
N THR A 118 15.25 11.60 -6.13
CA THR A 118 15.57 12.22 -7.42
C THR A 118 17.03 12.70 -7.43
N ALA A 119 17.56 12.99 -8.62
CA ALA A 119 18.86 13.65 -8.79
C ALA A 119 18.80 15.18 -8.55
N ASP A 120 17.61 15.74 -8.29
CA ASP A 120 17.40 17.14 -7.95
C ASP A 120 17.25 17.29 -6.43
N MET A 121 18.27 17.88 -5.80
CA MET A 121 18.30 18.04 -4.35
C MET A 121 17.27 19.06 -3.86
N ASP A 122 16.99 20.11 -4.61
CA ASP A 122 16.02 21.12 -4.23
C ASP A 122 14.61 20.55 -4.33
N PHE A 123 14.35 19.75 -5.38
CA PHE A 123 13.09 19.04 -5.51
C PHE A 123 12.90 17.97 -4.42
N ASN A 124 13.96 17.26 -4.01
CA ASN A 124 13.89 16.33 -2.88
C ASN A 124 13.53 17.00 -1.54
N ARG A 125 13.78 18.31 -1.36
CA ARG A 125 13.43 19.04 -0.13
C ARG A 125 11.94 19.31 0.01
N ILE A 126 11.24 19.46 -1.11
CA ILE A 126 9.82 19.84 -1.15
C ILE A 126 8.90 18.69 -1.59
N SER A 127 9.45 17.49 -1.82
CA SER A 127 8.69 16.37 -2.38
C SER A 127 8.75 15.10 -1.53
N ILE A 128 7.59 14.46 -1.41
CA ILE A 128 7.42 13.15 -0.79
C ILE A 128 7.65 12.08 -1.85
N GLY A 129 8.45 11.07 -1.53
CA GLY A 129 8.80 9.98 -2.43
C GLY A 129 8.07 8.71 -2.03
N ILE A 130 7.24 8.16 -2.92
CA ILE A 130 6.51 6.91 -2.72
C ILE A 130 7.00 5.90 -3.75
N CYS A 131 7.53 4.76 -3.28
CA CYS A 131 8.05 3.70 -4.13
C CYS A 131 7.17 2.46 -4.09
N LEU A 132 6.68 1.98 -5.22
CA LEU A 132 6.03 0.68 -5.33
C LEU A 132 7.08 -0.39 -5.63
N VAL A 133 7.06 -1.50 -4.88
CA VAL A 133 7.94 -2.64 -5.16
C VAL A 133 7.53 -3.27 -6.49
N GLY A 134 8.44 -3.32 -7.45
CA GLY A 134 8.19 -3.84 -8.79
C GLY A 134 9.08 -3.19 -9.87
N ASN A 135 9.09 -3.79 -11.05
CA ASN A 135 9.58 -3.19 -12.28
C ASN A 135 8.45 -3.11 -13.31
N PHE A 136 7.96 -1.89 -13.54
CA PHE A 136 6.81 -1.61 -14.41
C PHE A 136 7.19 -0.98 -15.76
N GLU A 137 8.42 -1.19 -16.22
CA GLU A 137 8.84 -0.67 -17.53
C GLU A 137 8.30 -1.51 -18.69
N GLU A 138 8.29 -2.84 -18.56
CA GLU A 138 7.93 -3.78 -19.62
C GLU A 138 6.58 -4.48 -19.35
N ASP A 139 6.57 -5.65 -18.70
CA ASP A 139 5.39 -6.53 -18.65
C ASP A 139 4.57 -6.48 -17.36
N ASN A 140 5.15 -6.00 -16.25
CA ASN A 140 4.45 -5.99 -14.96
C ASN A 140 3.70 -4.66 -14.75
N GLU A 141 2.51 -4.76 -14.21
CA GLU A 141 1.74 -3.62 -13.68
C GLU A 141 1.78 -3.64 -12.14
N PRO A 142 1.61 -2.49 -11.48
CA PRO A 142 1.30 -2.46 -10.05
C PRO A 142 0.13 -3.38 -9.72
N THR A 143 0.19 -4.07 -8.58
CA THR A 143 -0.97 -4.87 -8.15
C THR A 143 -2.15 -3.95 -7.80
N HIS A 144 -3.37 -4.49 -7.84
CA HIS A 144 -4.55 -3.73 -7.43
C HIS A 144 -4.43 -3.18 -6.00
N ASN A 145 -3.96 -3.99 -5.06
CA ASN A 145 -3.75 -3.57 -3.67
C ASN A 145 -2.68 -2.47 -3.54
N GLN A 146 -1.63 -2.50 -4.37
CA GLN A 146 -0.64 -1.41 -4.41
C GLN A 146 -1.30 -0.10 -4.86
N ILE A 147 -2.15 -0.14 -5.89
CA ILE A 147 -2.88 1.04 -6.38
C ILE A 147 -3.87 1.57 -5.35
N GLU A 148 -4.67 0.71 -4.71
CA GLU A 148 -5.62 1.13 -3.67
C GLU A 148 -4.90 1.82 -2.49
N SER A 149 -3.76 1.25 -2.07
CA SER A 149 -2.94 1.79 -0.98
C SER A 149 -2.27 3.10 -1.39
N LEU A 150 -1.77 3.18 -2.63
CA LEU A 150 -1.19 4.39 -3.19
C LEU A 150 -2.22 5.52 -3.27
N GLN A 151 -3.43 5.25 -3.77
CA GLN A 151 -4.51 6.23 -3.86
C GLN A 151 -4.93 6.72 -2.46
N SER A 152 -5.05 5.81 -1.49
CA SER A 152 -5.36 6.16 -0.10
C SER A 152 -4.30 7.09 0.49
N LEU A 153 -3.02 6.77 0.30
CA LEU A 153 -1.88 7.57 0.78
C LEU A 153 -1.79 8.93 0.10
N ILE A 154 -1.92 8.97 -1.23
CA ILE A 154 -1.95 10.23 -1.99
C ILE A 154 -3.09 11.12 -1.49
N ASN A 155 -4.31 10.59 -1.36
CA ASN A 155 -5.46 11.38 -0.93
C ASN A 155 -5.27 11.96 0.47
N TYR A 156 -4.70 11.17 1.38
CA TYR A 156 -4.36 11.62 2.73
C TYR A 156 -3.32 12.75 2.71
N LEU A 157 -2.18 12.54 2.02
CA LEU A 157 -1.10 13.52 1.94
C LEU A 157 -1.53 14.81 1.23
N SER A 158 -2.29 14.68 0.13
CA SER A 158 -2.86 15.82 -0.58
C SER A 158 -3.78 16.66 0.29
N LYS A 159 -4.61 16.02 1.12
CA LYS A 159 -5.46 16.75 2.07
C LYS A 159 -4.64 17.40 3.19
N ARG A 160 -3.62 16.71 3.71
CA ARG A 160 -2.80 17.16 4.84
C ARG A 160 -1.95 18.39 4.48
N TYR A 161 -1.33 18.41 3.31
CA TYR A 161 -0.42 19.48 2.87
C TYR A 161 -0.96 20.34 1.73
N ASN A 162 -2.25 20.20 1.38
CA ASN A 162 -2.87 20.91 0.27
C ASN A 162 -2.14 20.70 -1.08
N ILE A 163 -1.61 19.49 -1.32
CA ILE A 163 -0.90 19.14 -2.56
C ILE A 163 -1.94 18.90 -3.67
N PRO A 164 -1.98 19.73 -4.72
CA PRO A 164 -2.95 19.58 -5.80
C PRO A 164 -2.62 18.36 -6.66
N LYS A 165 -3.61 17.84 -7.40
CA LYS A 165 -3.42 16.68 -8.28
C LYS A 165 -2.31 16.87 -9.31
N SER A 166 -2.08 18.10 -9.77
CA SER A 166 -1.00 18.47 -10.70
C SER A 166 0.40 18.32 -10.11
N SER A 167 0.53 18.27 -8.78
CA SER A 167 1.79 18.08 -8.05
C SER A 167 2.04 16.62 -7.64
N ILE A 168 1.17 15.70 -8.08
CA ILE A 168 1.42 14.26 -8.01
C ILE A 168 2.02 13.84 -9.34
N ILE A 169 3.33 13.61 -9.34
CA ILE A 169 4.08 13.37 -10.57
C ILE A 169 4.84 12.05 -10.53
N LYS A 170 5.10 11.50 -11.70
CA LYS A 170 5.98 10.36 -11.90
C LYS A 170 7.43 10.81 -11.89
N HIS A 171 8.35 9.95 -11.47
CA HIS A 171 9.78 10.27 -11.43
C HIS A 171 10.36 10.73 -12.79
N ASN A 172 9.87 10.18 -13.90
CA ASN A 172 10.24 10.58 -15.26
C ASN A 172 9.69 11.96 -15.70
N GLN A 173 8.82 12.58 -14.90
CA GLN A 173 8.30 13.94 -15.13
C GLN A 173 9.09 15.00 -14.35
N VAL A 174 10.00 14.59 -13.45
CA VAL A 174 10.89 15.51 -12.74
C VAL A 174 11.92 16.06 -13.73
N THR A 175 12.20 17.36 -13.68
CA THR A 175 13.21 18.00 -14.54
C THR A 175 14.61 17.68 -14.04
N GLN A 176 15.17 16.57 -14.51
CA GLN A 176 16.47 16.04 -14.09
C GLN A 176 17.09 15.17 -15.19
N LYS A 177 18.14 14.41 -14.86
CA LYS A 177 18.64 13.33 -15.75
C LYS A 177 17.50 12.35 -16.04
N GLY A 178 17.29 12.05 -17.32
CA GLY A 178 16.20 11.19 -17.76
C GLY A 178 16.19 9.82 -17.07
N THR A 179 15.00 9.32 -16.77
CA THR A 179 14.77 8.04 -16.09
C THR A 179 13.53 7.36 -16.67
N ALA A 180 13.52 6.02 -16.71
CA ALA A 180 12.34 5.23 -17.07
C ALA A 180 11.35 5.11 -15.92
N CYS A 181 11.81 5.29 -14.68
CA CYS A 181 10.99 5.19 -13.47
C CYS A 181 9.80 6.17 -13.50
N PRO A 182 8.58 5.76 -13.10
CA PRO A 182 8.21 4.48 -12.50
C PRO A 182 7.81 3.40 -13.51
N GLY A 183 8.06 3.61 -14.80
CA GLY A 183 7.82 2.65 -15.86
C GLY A 183 6.57 2.94 -16.69
N LYS A 184 6.58 2.48 -17.95
CA LYS A 184 5.47 2.66 -18.91
C LYS A 184 4.13 2.05 -18.45
N LYS A 185 4.18 0.96 -17.67
CA LYS A 185 3.01 0.24 -17.16
C LYS A 185 2.50 0.76 -15.82
N PHE A 186 3.14 1.78 -15.26
CA PHE A 186 2.64 2.46 -14.07
C PHE A 186 1.43 3.32 -14.42
N SER A 187 0.22 2.80 -14.24
CA SER A 187 -1.03 3.53 -14.41
C SER A 187 -1.60 3.96 -13.05
N LEU A 188 -2.07 5.21 -12.96
CA LEU A 188 -2.72 5.80 -11.79
C LEU A 188 -4.08 6.39 -12.21
#